data_AF-A0A4P6YRA1-F1
#
_entry.id   AF-A0A4P6YRA1-F1
#
_cell.length_a   1.000
_cell.length_b   1.000
_cell.length_c   1.000
_cell.angle_alpha   90.00
_cell.angle_beta   90.00
_cell.angle_gamma   90.00
#
_symmetry.space_group_name_H-M   'P 1'
#
loop_
_entity.id
_entity.type
_entity.pdbx_description
1 polymer ?
#
loop_
_entity_poly.entity_id
_entity_poly.type
_entity_poly.pdbx_seq_one_letter_code
_entity_poly.pdbx_strand_id
1 'polypeptide(L)'
;MSRTFIDAKEFAMHFMDSVQFNDEDRDLTNAAKKRLVAYLAAYYVIEDFNAVERQNFASATEKKFQEMSYEELIERVKHLNKY
;
A
#
# COMPACT_ATOMS: atom_id res chain seq x y z
N MET A 1 20.43 -0.24 5.61
CA MET A 1 19.37 0.25 4.70
C MET A 1 18.07 0.31 5.47
N SER A 2 17.39 1.46 5.51
CA SER A 2 16.14 1.60 6.24
C SER A 2 14.99 1.00 5.44
N ARG A 3 14.16 0.23 6.12
CA ARG A 3 12.96 -0.42 5.57
C ARG A 3 11.95 0.66 5.17
N THR A 4 11.27 0.48 4.04
CA THR A 4 10.14 1.36 3.69
C THR A 4 8.94 0.88 4.49
N PHE A 5 8.75 1.48 5.67
CA PHE A 5 7.53 1.33 6.45
C PHE A 5 6.76 2.63 6.30
N ILE A 6 5.56 2.53 5.74
CA ILE A 6 4.70 3.70 5.53
C ILE A 6 3.73 3.79 6.70
N ASP A 7 3.63 4.95 7.34
CA ASP A 7 2.58 5.18 8.33
C ASP A 7 1.22 5.19 7.61
N ALA A 8 0.42 4.15 7.86
CA ALA A 8 -0.85 3.94 7.16
C ALA A 8 -1.86 5.07 7.44
N LYS A 9 -1.81 5.68 8.63
CA LYS A 9 -2.69 6.79 9.00
C LYS A 9 -2.28 8.06 8.26
N GLU A 10 -1.00 8.39 8.27
CA GLU A 10 -0.47 9.58 7.60
C GLU A 10 -0.69 9.50 6.08
N PHE A 11 -0.46 8.32 5.49
CA PHE A 11 -0.80 8.08 4.09
C PHE A 11 -2.29 8.27 3.81
N ALA A 12 -3.17 7.65 4.60
CA ALA A 12 -4.61 7.73 4.37
C ALA A 12 -5.12 9.17 4.51
N MET A 13 -4.56 9.95 5.45
CA MET A 13 -4.86 11.38 5.58
C MET A 13 -4.43 12.17 4.35
N HIS A 14 -3.20 12.00 3.87
CA HIS A 14 -2.73 12.70 2.66
C HIS A 14 -3.44 12.24 1.38
N PHE A 15 -3.85 10.98 1.32
CA PHE A 15 -4.70 10.49 0.23
C PHE A 15 -6.02 11.25 0.18
N MET A 16 -6.64 11.52 1.32
CA MET A 16 -7.88 12.29 1.38
C MET A 16 -7.73 13.71 0.82
N ASP A 17 -6.57 14.34 0.96
CA ASP A 17 -6.27 15.66 0.37
C ASP A 17 -6.15 15.59 -1.17
N SER A 18 -5.79 14.42 -1.71
CA SER A 18 -5.67 14.21 -3.16
C SER A 18 -7.00 13.88 -3.86
N VAL A 19 -8.00 13.41 -3.10
CA VAL A 19 -9.30 13.01 -3.64
C VAL A 19 -10.23 14.22 -3.70
N GLN A 20 -10.73 14.53 -4.91
CA GLN A 20 -11.81 15.50 -5.03
C GLN A 20 -13.13 14.85 -4.63
N PHE A 21 -13.69 15.34 -3.52
CA PHE A 21 -15.06 15.04 -3.14
C PHE A 21 -15.97 16.12 -3.70
N ASN A 22 -17.06 15.71 -4.35
CA ASN A 22 -18.03 16.66 -4.86
C ASN A 22 -18.88 17.17 -3.68
N ASP A 23 -18.66 18.42 -3.28
CA ASP A 23 -19.28 19.03 -2.09
C ASP A 23 -20.73 19.48 -2.29
N GLU A 24 -21.27 19.31 -3.50
CA GLU A 24 -22.67 19.61 -3.81
C GLU A 24 -23.67 18.60 -3.21
N ASP A 25 -23.18 17.50 -2.62
CA ASP A 25 -24.00 16.56 -1.85
C ASP A 25 -24.59 17.26 -0.61
N ARG A 26 -25.81 17.78 -0.74
CA ARG A 26 -26.58 18.37 0.38
C ARG A 26 -26.88 17.36 1.51
N ASP A 27 -26.67 16.07 1.25
CA ASP A 27 -26.76 15.01 2.23
C ASP A 27 -25.40 14.78 2.90
N LEU A 28 -25.20 15.47 4.03
CA LEU A 28 -24.01 15.38 4.86
C LEU A 28 -23.68 13.94 5.29
N THR A 29 -24.71 13.11 5.50
CA THR A 29 -24.51 11.72 5.95
C THR A 29 -23.87 10.89 4.84
N ASN A 30 -24.36 11.02 3.61
CA ASN A 30 -23.79 10.33 2.46
C ASN A 30 -22.40 10.87 2.12
N ALA A 31 -22.20 12.19 2.21
CA ALA A 31 -20.89 12.81 2.02
C ALA A 31 -19.85 12.31 3.04
N ALA A 32 -20.23 12.16 4.32
CA ALA A 32 -19.37 11.62 5.36
C ALA A 32 -19.05 10.14 5.13
N LYS A 33 -20.03 9.32 4.73
CA LYS A 33 -19.82 7.90 4.41
C LYS A 33 -18.82 7.71 3.27
N LYS A 34 -18.94 8.48 2.18
CA LYS A 34 -18.02 8.42 1.03
C LYS A 34 -16.58 8.70 1.46
N ARG A 35 -16.38 9.74 2.27
CA ARG A 35 -15.05 10.10 2.81
C ARG A 35 -14.49 9.03 3.73
N LEU A 36 -15.31 8.47 4.63
CA LEU A 36 -14.90 7.39 5.51
C LEU A 36 -14.45 6.15 4.72
N VAL A 37 -15.21 5.77 3.69
CA VAL A 37 -14.87 4.64 2.83
C VAL A 37 -13.53 4.88 2.11
N ALA A 38 -13.32 6.08 1.56
CA ALA A 38 -12.07 6.42 0.88
C ALA A 38 -10.86 6.37 1.83
N TYR A 39 -11.00 6.94 3.04
CA TYR A 39 -9.96 6.89 4.07
C TYR A 39 -9.63 5.45 4.48
N LEU A 40 -10.64 4.65 4.78
CA LEU A 40 -10.45 3.26 5.20
C LEU A 40 -9.81 2.42 4.08
N ALA A 41 -10.23 2.60 2.83
CA ALA A 41 -9.64 1.92 1.70
C ALA A 41 -8.14 2.24 1.56
N ALA A 42 -7.76 3.52 1.63
CA ALA A 42 -6.36 3.94 1.57
C ALA A 42 -5.53 3.37 2.72
N TYR A 43 -6.09 3.39 3.94
CA TYR A 43 -5.45 2.81 5.12
C TYR A 43 -5.20 1.30 4.94
N TYR A 44 -6.21 0.55 4.50
CA TYR A 44 -6.11 -0.90 4.31
C TYR A 44 -5.11 -1.28 3.21
N VAL A 45 -5.08 -0.54 2.10
CA VAL A 45 -4.12 -0.80 1.01
C VAL A 45 -2.67 -0.66 1.50
N ILE A 46 -2.37 0.33 2.34
CA ILE A 46 -1.02 0.50 2.88
C ILE A 46 -0.70 -0.50 3.98
N GLU A 47 -1.66 -0.86 4.83
CA GLU A 47 -1.44 -1.95 5.80
C GLU A 47 -1.15 -3.28 5.09
N ASP A 48 -1.85 -3.57 4.00
CA ASP A 48 -1.60 -4.75 3.16
C ASP A 48 -0.22 -4.69 2.51
N PHE A 49 0.15 -3.54 1.91
CA PHE A 49 1.51 -3.31 1.41
C PHE A 49 2.57 -3.54 2.49
N ASN A 50 2.41 -2.93 3.66
CA ASN A 50 3.32 -3.09 4.79
C ASN A 50 3.37 -4.56 5.25
N ALA A 51 2.25 -5.30 5.21
CA ALA A 51 2.20 -6.72 5.55
C ALA A 51 2.93 -7.59 4.53
N VAL A 52 2.75 -7.32 3.23
CA VAL A 52 3.45 -7.99 2.13
C VAL A 52 4.96 -7.69 2.19
N GLU A 53 5.36 -6.45 2.42
CA GLU A 53 6.77 -6.08 2.68
C GLU A 53 7.34 -6.82 3.89
N ARG A 54 6.55 -6.98 4.97
CA ARG A 54 6.98 -7.79 6.13
C ARG A 54 7.14 -9.26 5.79
N GLN A 55 6.22 -9.85 5.01
CA GLN A 55 6.22 -11.28 4.68
C GLN A 55 7.30 -11.64 3.65
N ASN A 56 7.45 -10.85 2.59
CA ASN A 56 8.43 -11.08 1.52
C ASN A 56 9.89 -11.02 2.02
N PHE A 57 10.15 -10.34 3.14
CA PHE A 57 11.49 -10.22 3.71
C PHE A 57 11.64 -10.85 5.11
N ALA A 58 10.60 -11.52 5.63
CA ALA A 58 10.68 -12.39 6.82
C ALA A 58 11.28 -13.78 6.51
N SER A 59 11.36 -14.14 5.23
CA SER A 59 12.16 -15.27 4.77
C SER A 59 13.66 -14.94 4.93
N ALA A 60 14.23 -15.29 6.09
CA ALA A 60 15.66 -15.15 6.38
C ALA A 60 16.58 -15.92 5.40
N THR A 61 16.00 -16.70 4.50
CA THR A 61 16.65 -17.49 3.44
C THR A 61 16.64 -16.82 2.07
N GLU A 62 15.94 -15.69 1.88
CA GLU A 62 15.84 -15.06 0.58
C GLU A 62 16.83 -13.90 0.43
N LYS A 63 17.76 -14.05 -0.53
CA LYS A 63 18.66 -12.98 -0.99
C LYS A 63 17.84 -11.69 -1.18
N LYS A 64 18.35 -10.56 -0.70
CA LYS A 64 17.71 -9.27 -0.97
C LYS A 64 17.84 -8.95 -2.45
N PHE A 65 16.90 -8.19 -3.03
CA PHE A 65 16.94 -7.80 -4.45
C PHE A 65 18.28 -7.17 -4.87
N GLN A 66 18.92 -6.44 -3.97
CA GLN A 66 20.22 -5.79 -4.20
C GLN A 66 21.40 -6.77 -4.26
N GLU A 67 21.20 -8.01 -3.82
CA GLU A 67 22.18 -9.09 -3.77
C GLU A 67 21.91 -10.16 -4.85
N MET A 68 20.86 -9.97 -5.66
CA MET A 68 20.47 -10.88 -6.74
C MET A 68 21.23 -10.53 -8.03
N SER A 69 21.67 -11.56 -8.76
CA SER A 69 22.07 -11.40 -10.15
C SER A 69 20.87 -11.01 -11.00
N TYR A 70 21.12 -10.50 -12.21
CA TYR A 70 20.07 -10.10 -13.14
C TYR A 70 19.09 -11.26 -13.44
N GLU A 71 19.60 -12.48 -13.60
CA GLU A 71 18.81 -13.68 -13.85
C GLU A 71 17.92 -14.04 -12.65
N GLU A 72 18.45 -13.93 -11.43
CA GLU A 72 17.71 -14.17 -10.18
C GLU A 72 16.57 -13.14 -10.00
N LEU A 73 16.82 -11.88 -10.38
CA LEU A 73 15.84 -10.79 -10.39
C LEU A 73 14.68 -11.05 -11.36
N ILE A 74 14.98 -11.51 -12.58
CA ILE A 74 13.97 -11.81 -13.61
C ILE A 74 13.07 -12.97 -13.17
N GLU A 75 13.62 -14.03 -12.59
CA GLU A 75 12.83 -15.16 -12.09
C GLU A 75 11.94 -14.76 -10.90
N ARG A 76 12.45 -13.92 -9.99
CA ARG A 76 11.66 -13.40 -8.87
C ARG A 76 10.47 -12.56 -9.34
N VAL A 77 10.68 -11.67 -10.32
CA VAL A 77 9.61 -10.82 -10.89
C VAL A 77 8.53 -11.67 -11.58
N LYS A 78 8.91 -12.75 -12.27
CA LYS A 78 7.95 -13.69 -12.86
C LYS A 78 7.09 -14.41 -11.81
N HIS A 79 7.67 -14.74 -10.66
CA HIS A 79 6.97 -15.43 -9.59
C HIS A 79 5.96 -14.52 -8.88
N LEU A 80 6.28 -13.23 -8.74
CA LEU A 80 5.40 -12.23 -8.13
C LEU A 80 4.20 -11.84 -9.02
N ASN A 81 4.37 -11.86 -10.35
CA ASN A 81 3.29 -11.54 -11.30
C ASN A 81 2.31 -12.70 -11.59
N LYS A 82 2.56 -13.89 -11.03
CA LYS A 82 1.69 -15.07 -11.21
C LYS A 82 0.67 -15.26 -10.08
N TYR A 83 0.60 -14.32 -9.15
CA TYR A 83 -0.39 -14.23 -8.09
C TYR A 83 -1.26 -12.99 -8.27
#